data_AF-A0A3N5WPG7-F1
#
_entry.id   AF-A0A3N5WPG7-F1
#
_cell.length_a   1.000
_cell.length_b   1.000
_cell.length_c   1.000
_cell.angle_alpha   90.00
_cell.angle_beta   90.00
_cell.angle_gamma   90.00
#
_symmetry.space_group_name_H-M   'P 1'
#
loop_
_entity.id
_entity.type
_entity.pdbx_description
1 polymer ?
#
loop_
_entity_poly.entity_id
_entity_poly.type
_entity_poly.pdbx_seq_one_letter_code
_entity_poly.pdbx_strand_id
1 'polypeptide(L)'
;MAAVELVVLDMAGTTIEDHGEVLTAFKSALEKNNIRTSEDFLLKWRGASKKQVLRQCIEEQFGMNAPDNPKRIDQAYGDFRNFLEALYAREGVRPIHGANETFSWLRSHNIRIALTTGFYRKVADMILQKVGWDSGV
;
A
#
# COMPACT_ATOMS: atom_id res chain seq x y z
N MET A 1 17.63 -26.99 14.13
CA MET A 1 17.29 -25.82 13.28
C MET A 1 15.79 -25.78 13.13
N ALA A 2 15.17 -24.61 13.16
CA ALA A 2 13.75 -24.50 12.80
C ALA A 2 13.58 -24.93 11.33
N ALA A 3 12.50 -25.64 10.99
CA ALA A 3 12.22 -26.05 9.62
C ALA A 3 11.92 -24.85 8.69
N VAL A 4 11.59 -23.69 9.28
CA VAL A 4 11.35 -22.42 8.61
C VAL A 4 12.36 -21.41 9.14
N GLU A 5 13.06 -20.71 8.23
CA GLU A 5 14.11 -19.74 8.60
C GLU A 5 13.70 -18.27 8.39
N LEU A 6 12.69 -18.02 7.57
CA LEU A 6 12.21 -16.70 7.20
C LEU A 6 10.71 -16.76 6.87
N VAL A 7 9.95 -15.81 7.40
CA VAL A 7 8.58 -15.52 6.98
C VAL A 7 8.54 -14.12 6.38
N VAL A 8 7.99 -14.01 5.17
CA VAL A 8 7.78 -12.74 4.48
C VAL A 8 6.29 -12.45 4.47
N LEU A 9 5.89 -11.31 5.04
CA LEU A 9 4.49 -10.94 5.22
C LEU A 9 4.20 -9.62 4.48
N ASP A 10 3.01 -9.51 3.91
CA ASP A 10 2.51 -8.22 3.44
C ASP A 10 2.07 -7.35 4.63
N MET A 11 1.88 -6.05 4.38
CA MET A 11 1.39 -5.10 5.38
C MET A 11 -0.14 -4.99 5.38
N ALA A 12 -0.72 -4.33 4.38
CA ALA A 12 -2.15 -4.02 4.36
C ALA A 12 -3.01 -5.28 4.24
N GLY A 13 -3.98 -5.45 5.14
CA GLY A 13 -4.86 -6.62 5.17
C GLY A 13 -4.19 -7.93 5.59
N THR A 14 -2.89 -7.91 5.94
CA THR A 14 -2.13 -9.10 6.39
C THR A 14 -1.58 -8.91 7.80
N THR A 15 -0.83 -7.83 8.04
CA THR A 15 -0.29 -7.50 9.37
C THR A 15 -0.88 -6.20 9.93
N ILE A 16 -1.40 -5.34 9.05
CA ILE A 16 -2.05 -4.06 9.35
C ILE A 16 -3.51 -4.13 8.92
N GLU A 17 -4.42 -3.60 9.73
CA GLU A 17 -5.83 -3.49 9.35
C GLU A 17 -5.97 -2.62 8.09
N ASP A 18 -6.71 -3.10 7.10
CA ASP A 18 -7.12 -2.34 5.91
C ASP A 18 -8.64 -2.42 5.80
N HIS A 19 -9.30 -1.32 6.11
CA HIS A 19 -10.76 -1.17 6.01
C HIS A 19 -11.16 -0.52 4.68
N GLY A 20 -10.23 -0.41 3.73
CA GLY A 20 -10.45 0.17 2.41
C GLY A 20 -9.88 1.58 2.26
N GLU A 21 -9.05 2.05 3.20
CA GLU A 21 -8.40 3.37 3.15
C GLU A 21 -7.54 3.50 1.89
N VAL A 22 -6.85 2.43 1.50
CA VAL A 22 -6.02 2.39 0.28
C VAL A 22 -6.87 2.58 -0.97
N LEU A 23 -8.01 1.89 -1.04
CA LEU A 23 -8.93 2.00 -2.17
C LEU A 23 -9.56 3.39 -2.22
N THR A 24 -9.94 3.93 -1.06
CA THR A 24 -10.54 5.26 -0.91
C THR A 24 -9.57 6.33 -1.37
N ALA A 25 -8.34 6.35 -0.86
CA ALA A 25 -7.30 7.29 -1.30
C ALA A 25 -7.02 7.19 -2.80
N PHE A 26 -7.05 5.98 -3.36
CA PHE A 26 -6.81 5.77 -4.79
C PHE A 26 -7.95 6.34 -5.64
N LYS A 27 -9.21 6.08 -5.27
CA LYS A 27 -10.39 6.66 -5.94
C LYS A 27 -10.36 8.19 -5.87
N SER A 28 -10.07 8.77 -4.71
CA SER A 28 -9.96 10.24 -4.56
C SER A 28 -8.86 10.85 -5.42
N ALA A 29 -7.73 10.16 -5.61
CA ALA A 29 -6.66 10.63 -6.48
C ALA A 29 -7.05 10.61 -7.96
N LEU A 30 -7.73 9.56 -8.41
CA LEU A 30 -8.24 9.46 -9.77
C LEU A 30 -9.26 10.57 -10.06
N GLU A 31 -10.23 10.76 -9.16
CA GLU A 31 -11.26 11.81 -9.25
C GLU A 31 -10.62 13.19 -9.31
N LYS A 32 -9.70 13.51 -8.40
CA LYS A 32 -8.99 14.79 -8.38
C LYS A 32 -8.25 15.09 -9.68
N ASN A 33 -7.73 14.07 -10.36
CA ASN A 33 -6.97 14.19 -11.59
C ASN A 33 -7.81 13.99 -12.85
N ASN A 34 -9.15 13.90 -12.72
CA ASN A 34 -10.08 13.63 -13.82
C ASN A 34 -9.74 12.35 -14.61
N ILE A 35 -9.19 11.34 -13.92
CA ILE A 35 -8.87 10.03 -14.48
C ILE A 35 -10.07 9.11 -14.27
N ARG A 36 -10.65 8.63 -15.35
CA ARG A 36 -11.81 7.72 -15.36
C ARG A 36 -11.31 6.29 -15.24
N THR A 37 -11.98 5.51 -14.41
CA THR A 37 -11.75 4.06 -14.28
C THR A 37 -13.06 3.36 -13.96
N SER A 38 -13.16 2.06 -14.25
CA SER A 38 -14.27 1.23 -13.81
C SER A 38 -13.88 0.40 -12.59
N GLU A 39 -14.87 -0.02 -11.79
CA GLU A 39 -14.59 -0.92 -10.67
C GLU A 39 -14.03 -2.26 -11.16
N ASP A 40 -14.54 -2.79 -12.28
CA ASP A 40 -14.00 -4.00 -12.92
C ASP A 40 -12.53 -3.87 -13.29
N PHE A 41 -12.10 -2.69 -13.74
CA PHE A 41 -10.68 -2.41 -14.00
C PHE A 41 -9.88 -2.48 -12.70
N LEU A 42 -10.31 -1.77 -11.65
CA LEU A 42 -9.62 -1.79 -10.36
C LEU A 42 -9.56 -3.20 -9.75
N LEU A 43 -10.58 -4.03 -9.97
CA LEU A 43 -10.62 -5.43 -9.54
C LEU A 43 -9.58 -6.27 -10.27
N LYS A 44 -9.47 -6.13 -11.61
CA LYS A 44 -8.47 -6.85 -12.43
C LYS A 44 -7.02 -6.54 -12.03
N TRP A 45 -6.79 -5.34 -11.50
CA TRP A 45 -5.47 -4.88 -11.10
C TRP A 45 -5.18 -5.03 -9.59
N ARG A 46 -5.99 -5.80 -8.85
CA ARG A 46 -5.68 -6.16 -7.47
C ARG A 46 -4.32 -6.85 -7.38
N GLY A 47 -3.48 -6.40 -6.44
CA GLY A 47 -2.11 -6.90 -6.24
C GLY A 47 -1.02 -6.21 -7.10
N ALA A 48 -1.38 -5.42 -8.11
CA ALA A 48 -0.41 -4.63 -8.87
C ALA A 48 0.02 -3.36 -8.14
N SER A 49 1.20 -2.84 -8.49
CA SER A 49 1.66 -1.57 -7.93
C SER A 49 0.72 -0.43 -8.31
N LYS A 50 0.39 0.45 -7.36
CA LYS A 50 -0.54 1.58 -7.60
C LYS A 50 -0.07 2.50 -8.73
N LYS A 51 1.25 2.66 -8.90
CA LYS A 51 1.83 3.44 -9.99
C LYS A 51 1.60 2.78 -11.37
N GLN A 52 1.62 1.45 -11.43
CA GLN A 52 1.28 0.71 -12.65
C GLN A 52 -0.21 0.83 -12.99
N VAL A 53 -1.10 0.72 -11.99
CA VAL A 53 -2.53 0.91 -12.21
C VAL A 53 -2.83 2.32 -12.74
N LEU A 54 -2.22 3.35 -12.13
CA LEU A 54 -2.34 4.74 -12.62
C LEU A 54 -1.85 4.89 -14.05
N ARG A 55 -0.69 4.31 -14.37
CA ARG A 55 -0.15 4.31 -15.74
C ARG A 55 -1.18 3.77 -16.72
N GLN A 56 -1.77 2.62 -16.42
CA GLN A 56 -2.72 1.97 -17.30
C GLN A 56 -4.01 2.79 -17.46
N CYS A 57 -4.59 3.33 -16.37
CA CYS A 57 -5.75 4.23 -16.48
C CYS A 57 -5.45 5.47 -17.36
N ILE A 58 -4.26 6.05 -17.19
CA ILE A 58 -3.84 7.24 -17.94
C ILE A 58 -3.59 6.90 -19.40
N GLU A 59 -2.92 5.79 -19.70
CA GLU A 59 -2.66 5.34 -21.06
C GLU A 59 -3.96 4.97 -21.79
N GLU A 60 -4.94 4.36 -21.11
CA GLU A 60 -6.27 4.08 -21.67
C GLU A 60 -7.05 5.36 -21.99
N GLN A 61 -6.96 6.39 -21.14
CA GLN A 61 -7.73 7.62 -21.31
C GLN A 61 -7.07 8.63 -22.25
N PHE A 62 -5.74 8.76 -22.21
CA PHE A 62 -4.99 9.81 -22.92
C PHE A 62 -4.11 9.26 -24.06
N GLY A 63 -4.02 7.94 -24.21
CA GLY A 63 -3.19 7.25 -25.21
C GLY A 63 -1.83 6.83 -24.67
N MET A 64 -1.31 5.67 -25.12
CA MET A 64 -0.12 5.01 -24.56
C MET A 64 1.14 5.89 -24.49
N ASN A 65 1.36 6.78 -25.46
CA ASN A 65 2.58 7.58 -25.58
C ASN A 65 2.33 9.09 -25.52
N ALA A 66 1.25 9.52 -24.87
CA ALA A 66 1.01 10.96 -24.73
C ALA A 66 2.14 11.61 -23.91
N PRO A 67 2.75 12.73 -24.38
CA PRO A 67 3.92 13.34 -23.74
C PRO A 67 3.71 13.70 -22.27
N ASP A 68 2.48 14.02 -21.89
CA ASP A 68 2.11 14.40 -20.52
C ASP A 68 1.93 13.20 -19.56
N ASN A 69 1.90 11.95 -20.06
CA ASN A 69 1.62 10.78 -19.22
C ASN A 69 2.54 10.66 -18.00
N PRO A 70 3.87 10.81 -18.12
CA PRO A 70 4.76 10.75 -16.96
C PRO A 70 4.37 11.77 -15.88
N LYS A 71 4.06 13.01 -16.29
CA LYS A 71 3.64 14.09 -15.38
C LYS A 71 2.29 13.78 -14.73
N ARG A 72 1.31 13.29 -15.50
CA ARG A 72 -0.01 12.89 -14.99
C ARG A 72 0.10 11.75 -13.98
N ILE A 73 0.94 10.75 -14.26
CA ILE A 73 1.19 9.62 -13.36
C ILE A 73 1.80 10.11 -12.05
N ASP A 74 2.85 10.93 -12.12
CA ASP A 74 3.51 11.42 -10.91
C ASP A 74 2.61 12.35 -10.08
N GLN A 75 1.78 13.18 -10.74
CA GLN A 75 0.80 14.03 -10.06
C GLN A 75 -0.30 13.20 -9.37
N ALA A 76 -0.96 12.29 -10.09
CA ALA A 76 -1.99 11.43 -9.52
C ALA A 76 -1.44 10.52 -8.42
N TYR A 77 -0.21 10.03 -8.59
CA TYR A 77 0.46 9.26 -7.54
C TYR A 77 0.78 10.13 -6.32
N GLY A 78 1.27 11.36 -6.51
CA GLY A 78 1.45 12.33 -5.44
C GLY A 78 0.17 12.61 -4.65
N ASP A 79 -0.96 12.77 -5.35
CA ASP A 79 -2.25 12.99 -4.72
C ASP A 79 -2.75 11.77 -3.94
N PHE A 80 -2.63 10.57 -4.52
CA PHE A 80 -2.92 9.31 -3.82
C PHE A 80 -2.18 9.21 -2.49
N ARG A 81 -0.88 9.54 -2.51
CA ARG A 81 -0.03 9.56 -1.32
C ARG A 81 -0.55 10.51 -0.26
N ASN A 82 -0.84 11.75 -0.65
CA ASN A 82 -1.34 12.77 0.28
C ASN A 82 -2.68 12.37 0.90
N PHE A 83 -3.59 11.79 0.10
CA PHE A 83 -4.88 11.30 0.62
C PHE A 83 -4.70 10.13 1.59
N LEU A 84 -3.84 9.17 1.26
CA LEU A 84 -3.58 8.02 2.13
C LEU A 84 -2.94 8.45 3.46
N GLU A 85 -1.97 9.35 3.40
CA GLU A 85 -1.34 9.93 4.60
C GLU A 85 -2.37 10.65 5.49
N ALA A 86 -3.28 11.41 4.88
CA ALA A 86 -4.36 12.10 5.60
C ALA A 86 -5.38 11.14 6.22
N LEU A 87 -5.77 10.07 5.52
CA LEU A 87 -6.68 9.04 6.04
C LEU A 87 -6.06 8.33 7.24
N TYR A 88 -4.82 7.87 7.12
CA TYR A 88 -4.13 7.23 8.25
C TYR A 88 -3.88 8.18 9.40
N ALA A 89 -3.63 9.48 9.15
CA ALA A 89 -3.56 10.50 10.19
C ALA A 89 -4.87 10.64 10.97
N ARG A 90 -6.02 10.56 10.28
CA ARG A 90 -7.35 10.72 10.86
C ARG A 90 -7.87 9.46 11.56
N GLU A 91 -7.79 8.31 10.91
CA GLU A 91 -8.45 7.07 11.32
C GLU A 91 -7.55 6.18 12.19
N GLY A 92 -6.25 6.47 12.17
CA GLY A 92 -5.23 5.68 12.83
C GLY A 92 -4.76 4.52 11.96
N VAL A 93 -3.75 3.81 12.45
CA VAL A 93 -3.23 2.58 11.85
C VAL A 93 -3.10 1.57 12.98
N ARG A 94 -3.62 0.35 12.78
CA ARG A 94 -3.63 -0.70 13.79
C ARG A 94 -3.07 -1.99 13.23
N PRO A 95 -2.28 -2.74 14.02
CA PRO A 95 -1.99 -4.14 13.69
C PRO A 95 -3.27 -4.96 13.64
N ILE A 96 -3.32 -5.94 12.75
CA ILE A 96 -4.36 -6.98 12.82
C ILE A 96 -4.23 -7.75 14.14
N HIS A 97 -5.37 -8.19 14.68
CA HIS A 97 -5.40 -9.00 15.89
C HIS A 97 -4.47 -10.21 15.80
N GLY A 98 -3.59 -10.37 16.79
CA GLY A 98 -2.61 -11.47 16.83
C GLY A 98 -1.29 -11.20 16.11
N ALA A 99 -1.13 -10.07 15.39
CA ALA A 99 0.10 -9.79 14.64
C ALA A 99 1.33 -9.67 15.54
N ASN A 100 1.24 -8.90 16.63
CA ASN A 100 2.34 -8.70 17.57
C ASN A 100 2.72 -9.99 18.31
N GLU A 101 1.72 -10.78 18.69
CA GLU A 101 1.88 -12.09 19.33
C GLU A 101 2.57 -13.07 18.38
N THR A 102 2.16 -13.06 17.11
CA THR A 102 2.75 -13.88 16.05
C THR A 102 4.21 -13.50 15.82
N PHE A 103 4.54 -12.20 15.75
CA PHE A 103 5.93 -11.75 15.59
C PHE A 103 6.80 -12.16 16.78
N SER A 104 6.26 -12.03 17.99
CA SER A 104 6.95 -12.45 19.22
C SER A 104 7.21 -13.96 19.23
N TRP A 105 6.23 -14.76 18.79
CA TRP A 105 6.37 -16.21 18.66
C TRP A 105 7.39 -16.61 17.60
N LEU A 106 7.38 -16.00 16.42
CA LEU A 106 8.36 -16.25 15.36
C LEU A 106 9.78 -15.94 15.84
N ARG A 107 9.98 -14.80 16.50
CA ARG A 107 11.27 -14.41 17.07
C ARG A 107 11.76 -15.37 18.13
N SER A 108 10.89 -15.86 19.03
CA SER A 108 11.29 -16.83 20.06
C SER A 108 11.73 -18.18 19.49
N HIS A 109 11.34 -18.48 18.25
CA HIS A 109 11.75 -19.69 17.52
C HIS A 109 12.95 -19.47 16.59
N ASN A 110 13.64 -18.32 16.68
CA ASN A 110 14.74 -17.91 15.79
C ASN A 110 14.34 -17.86 14.31
N ILE A 111 13.08 -17.54 14.02
CA ILE A 111 12.58 -17.36 12.66
C ILE A 111 12.68 -15.87 12.30
N ARG A 112 13.33 -15.55 11.18
CA ARG A 112 13.44 -14.16 10.70
C ARG A 112 12.10 -13.70 10.14
N ILE A 113 11.83 -12.41 10.25
CA ILE A 113 10.62 -11.79 9.73
C ILE A 113 11.02 -10.68 8.76
N ALA A 114 10.38 -10.65 7.60
CA ALA A 114 10.47 -9.53 6.66
C ALA A 114 9.06 -9.03 6.33
N LEU A 115 8.89 -7.71 6.34
CA LEU A 115 7.68 -7.07 5.85
C LEU A 115 7.90 -6.57 4.43
N THR A 116 6.95 -6.85 3.55
CA THR A 116 6.90 -6.35 2.18
C THR A 116 5.58 -5.62 1.98
N THR A 117 5.55 -4.68 1.03
CA THR A 117 4.31 -3.96 0.74
C THR A 117 4.38 -3.31 -0.63
N GLY A 118 3.21 -3.11 -1.24
CA GLY A 118 3.04 -2.24 -2.40
C GLY A 118 3.12 -0.74 -2.06
N PHE A 119 3.21 -0.36 -0.79
CA PHE A 119 3.42 1.04 -0.40
C PHE A 119 4.83 1.51 -0.73
N TYR A 120 4.94 2.79 -1.08
CA TYR A 120 6.24 3.45 -1.17
C TYR A 120 6.81 3.70 0.22
N ARG A 121 8.13 3.88 0.26
CA ARG A 121 8.92 3.94 1.50
C ARG A 121 8.32 4.86 2.58
N LYS A 122 7.94 6.09 2.23
CA LYS A 122 7.44 7.07 3.23
C LYS A 122 6.10 6.68 3.87
N VAL A 123 5.17 6.02 3.15
CA VAL A 123 3.94 5.49 3.80
C VAL A 123 4.24 4.26 4.64
N ALA A 124 5.08 3.36 4.14
CA ALA A 124 5.51 2.21 4.93
C ALA A 124 6.15 2.65 6.25
N ASP A 125 7.09 3.61 6.21
CA ASP A 125 7.75 4.15 7.40
C ASP A 125 6.76 4.80 8.37
N MET A 126 5.81 5.58 7.86
CA MET A 126 4.76 6.17 8.71
C MET A 126 3.94 5.10 9.42
N ILE A 127 3.53 4.05 8.71
CA ILE A 127 2.77 2.93 9.27
C ILE A 127 3.60 2.25 10.36
N LEU A 128 4.86 1.88 10.06
CA LEU A 128 5.75 1.20 10.99
C LEU A 128 5.97 2.03 12.27
N GLN A 129 6.19 3.34 12.15
CA GLN A 129 6.32 4.23 13.30
C GLN A 129 5.04 4.25 14.14
N LYS A 130 3.86 4.32 13.50
CA LYS A 130 2.58 4.35 14.22
C LYS A 130 2.29 3.10 15.02
N VAL A 131 2.71 1.94 14.52
CA VAL A 131 2.49 0.65 15.20
C VAL A 131 3.69 0.19 16.04
N GLY A 132 4.77 0.98 16.09
CA GLY A 132 5.97 0.70 16.90
C GLY A 132 6.89 -0.38 16.33
N TRP A 133 6.92 -0.54 15.00
CA TRP A 133 7.70 -1.55 14.27
C TRP A 133 8.91 -0.98 13.52
N ASP A 134 9.22 0.30 13.71
CA ASP A 134 10.27 1.04 13.01
C ASP A 134 11.70 0.61 13.39
N SER A 135 11.86 -0.03 14.56
CA SER A 135 13.11 -0.67 14.99
C SER A 135 13.22 -2.16 14.58
N GLY A 136 12.24 -2.66 13.83
CA GLY A 136 12.13 -4.06 13.44
C GLY A 136 10.99 -4.78 14.17
N VAL A 137 10.41 -5.75 13.47
CA VAL A 137 9.37 -6.66 13.97
C VAL A 137 9.92 -7.91 14.61
#